data_AF-A0A1X7SDG4-F1
#
_entry.id   AF-A0A1X7SDG4-F1
#
_cell.length_a   1.000
_cell.length_b   1.000
_cell.length_c   1.000
_cell.angle_alpha   90.00
_cell.angle_beta   90.00
_cell.angle_gamma   90.00
#
_symmetry.space_group_name_H-M   'P 1'
#
loop_
_entity.id
_entity.type
_entity.pdbx_description
1 polymer ?
#
loop_
_entity_poly.entity_id
_entity_poly.type
_entity_poly.pdbx_seq_one_letter_code
_entity_poly.pdbx_strand_id
1 'polypeptide(L)' 'MFSGSSDYSVQVWDLENMLPIQALKRHEKAVQSMAVWYDAVFTGSEDEEIKVFKYFKL' A
#
# COMPACT_ATOMS: atom_id res chain seq x y z
N MET A 1 1.13 -8.60 4.31
CA MET A 1 2.17 -8.00 3.44
C MET A 1 1.55 -6.87 2.63
N PHE A 2 2.36 -5.95 2.09
CA PHE A 2 1.89 -4.89 1.19
C PHE A 2 2.66 -4.94 -0.13
N SER A 3 2.04 -4.53 -1.23
CA SER A 3 2.70 -4.27 -2.51
C SER A 3 2.15 -3.01 -3.17
N GLY A 4 3.03 -2.19 -3.75
CA GLY A 4 2.65 -1.08 -4.63
C GLY A 4 2.70 -1.50 -6.11
N SER A 5 1.90 -0.86 -6.96
CA SER A 5 1.76 -1.21 -8.37
C SER A 5 1.65 0.02 -9.27
N SER A 6 1.99 -0.18 -10.55
CA SER A 6 1.79 0.80 -11.62
C SER A 6 0.31 0.99 -11.99
N ASP A 7 -0.61 0.20 -11.41
CA ASP A 7 -2.06 0.39 -11.51
C ASP A 7 -2.64 1.36 -10.46
N TYR A 8 -1.73 2.07 -9.76
CA TYR A 8 -2.01 3.12 -8.77
C TYR A 8 -2.57 2.60 -7.45
N SER A 9 -2.56 1.27 -7.27
CA SER A 9 -3.03 0.63 -6.05
C SER A 9 -1.89 0.19 -5.13
N VAL A 10 -2.22 0.16 -3.83
CA VAL A 10 -1.46 -0.57 -2.82
C VAL A 10 -2.30 -1.75 -2.37
N GLN A 11 -1.81 -2.97 -2.60
CA GLN A 11 -2.51 -4.19 -2.24
C GLN A 11 -2.07 -4.70 -0.86
N VAL A 12 -3.04 -5.02 -0.02
CA VAL A 12 -2.87 -5.67 1.28
C VAL A 12 -3.09 -7.17 1.10
N TRP A 13 -2.18 -7.98 1.64
CA TRP A 13 -2.15 -9.43 1.48
C TRP A 13 -2.20 -10.16 2.81
N ASP A 14 -3.05 -11.18 2.88
CA ASP A 14 -3.00 -12.23 3.88
C ASP A 14 -1.94 -13.26 3.47
N LEU A 15 -0.93 -13.46 4.31
CA LEU A 15 0.14 -14.42 4.03
C LEU A 15 -0.17 -15.83 4.53
N GLU A 16 -1.18 -16.01 5.40
CA GLU A 16 -1.58 -17.34 5.86
C GLU A 16 -2.44 -18.02 4.80
N ASN A 17 -3.43 -17.28 4.29
CA ASN A 17 -4.34 -17.78 3.26
C ASN A 17 -3.85 -17.52 1.84
N MET A 18 -2.77 -16.74 1.67
CA MET A 18 -2.23 -16.33 0.37
C MET A 18 -3.25 -15.58 -0.50
N LEU A 19 -4.11 -14.78 0.14
CA LEU A 19 -5.21 -14.07 -0.52
C LEU A 19 -5.06 -12.54 -0.42
N PRO A 20 -5.51 -11.80 -1.45
CA PRO A 20 -5.64 -10.36 -1.36
C PRO A 20 -6.75 -9.99 -0.39
N ILE A 21 -6.46 -9.09 0.56
CA ILE A 21 -7.44 -8.59 1.54
C ILE A 21 -8.11 -7.33 1.00
N GLN A 22 -7.32 -6.35 0.55
CA GLN A 22 -7.82 -5.02 0.20
C GLN A 22 -6.90 -4.29 -0.77
N ALA A 23 -7.47 -3.61 -1.76
CA ALA A 23 -6.76 -2.66 -2.62
C ALA A 23 -7.01 -1.23 -2.16
N LEU A 24 -5.95 -0.50 -1.81
CA LEU A 24 -5.99 0.90 -1.42
C LEU A 24 -5.72 1.76 -2.67
N LYS A 25 -6.77 2.39 -3.21
CA LYS A 25 -6.74 3.20 -4.43
C LYS A 25 -6.89 4.68 -4.12
N ARG A 26 -5.81 5.30 -3.62
CA ARG A 26 -5.78 6.75 -3.34
C ARG A 26 -4.75 7.51 -4.15
N HIS A 27 -3.75 6.83 -4.71
CA HIS A 27 -2.81 7.44 -5.64
C HIS A 27 -3.46 7.64 -7.01
N GLU A 28 -3.05 8.70 -7.69
CA GLU A 28 -3.52 9.04 -9.03
C GLU A 28 -2.52 8.59 -10.12
N LYS A 29 -1.34 8.13 -9.71
CA LYS A 29 -0.30 7.56 -10.57
C LYS A 29 0.43 6.38 -9.90
N ALA A 30 1.42 5.82 -10.61
CA ALA A 30 2.14 4.61 -10.22
C ALA A 30 2.81 4.74 -8.84
N VAL A 31 2.62 3.72 -8.00
CA VAL A 31 3.29 3.61 -6.70
C VAL A 31 4.69 3.04 -6.94
N GLN A 32 5.71 3.84 -6.67
CA GLN A 32 7.11 3.50 -6.98
C GLN A 32 7.96 3.17 -5.75
N SER A 33 7.49 3.54 -4.56
CA SER A 33 8.22 3.32 -3.32
C SER A 33 7.28 3.07 -2.15
N MET A 34 7.76 2.30 -1.16
CA MET A 34 7.00 1.99 0.03
C MET A 34 7.92 1.74 1.23
N ALA A 35 7.47 2.18 2.40
CA ALA A 35 8.11 1.90 3.69
C ALA A 35 7.03 1.54 4.74
N VAL A 36 7.39 0.68 5.68
CA VAL A 36 6.50 0.30 6.80
C VAL A 36 7.18 0.66 8.11
N TRP A 37 6.46 1.33 8.99
CA TRP A 37 6.95 1.67 10.33
C TRP A 37 5.79 1.64 11.33
N TYR A 38 5.93 0.84 12.39
CA TYR A 38 4.86 0.53 13.35
C TYR A 38 3.55 0.15 12.66
N ASP A 39 2.46 0.89 12.91
CA ASP A 39 1.10 0.70 12.40
C ASP A 39 0.83 1.53 11.14
N ALA A 40 1.87 2.00 10.46
CA ALA A 40 1.75 2.83 9.27
C ALA A 40 2.50 2.26 8.06
N VAL A 41 1.87 2.40 6.89
CA VAL A 41 2.47 2.20 5.57
C VAL A 41 2.57 3.54 4.87
N PHE A 42 3.77 3.88 4.43
CA PHE A 42 4.10 5.07 3.66
C PHE A 42 4.31 4.66 2.21
N THR A 43 3.63 5.33 1.28
CA THR A 43 3.77 5.05 -0.16
C THR A 43 4.07 6.33 -0.92
N GLY A 44 5.09 6.29 -1.78
CA GLY A 44 5.45 7.37 -2.68
C GLY A 44 5.08 7.03 -4.11
N SER A 45 4.48 7.99 -4.81
CA SER A 45 3.98 7.82 -6.18
C SER A 45 4.46 8.95 -7.11
N GLU A 46 4.34 8.71 -8.41
CA GLU A 46 4.54 9.72 -9.45
C GLU A 46 3.48 10.84 -9.42
N ASP A 47 2.45 10.71 -8.59
CA ASP A 47 1.48 11.78 -8.30
C ASP A 47 2.04 12.90 -7.42
N GLU A 48 3.34 12.87 -7.14
CA GLU A 48 4.09 13.87 -6.35
C GLU A 48 3.70 13.90 -4.87
N GLU A 49 2.97 12.89 -4.40
CA GLU A 49 2.54 12.78 -3.01
C GLU A 49 3.10 11.55 -2.30
N ILE A 50 3.26 11.70 -0.98
CA ILE A 50 3.39 10.57 -0.06
C ILE A 50 2.03 10.37 0.60
N LYS A 51 1.47 9.16 0.48
CA LYS A 51 0.24 8.79 1.18
C LYS A 51 0.58 7.85 2.33
N VAL A 52 -0.16 8.01 3.43
CA VAL A 52 0.05 7.25 4.67
C VAL A 52 -1.23 6.51 4.99
N PHE A 53 -1.11 5.21 5.21
CA PHE A 53 -2.20 4.34 5.60
C PHE A 53 -1.94 3.79 6.99
N LYS A 54 -2.89 3.98 7.91
CA LYS A 54 -2.89 3.24 9.16
C LYS A 54 -3.33 1.81 8.88
N TYR A 55 -2.56 0.85 9.34
CA TYR A 55 -2.93 -0.55 9.34
C TYR A 55 -2.88 -1.08 10.76
N PHE A 56 -3.97 -1.70 11.20
CA PHE A 56 -4.01 -2.42 12.46
C PHE A 56 -3.89 -3.90 12.13
N LYS A 57 -2.88 -4.56 12.70
CA LYS A 57 -2.87 -6.02 12.73
C LYS A 57 -3.93 -6.41 13.76
N LEU A 58 -5.08 -6.88 13.29
CA LEU A 58 -6.09 -7.52 14.14
C LEU A 58 -5.50 -8.77 14.82
#